data_AF-A0A5E7V7J0-F1
#
_entry.id   AF-A0A5E7V7J0-F1
#
_cell.length_a   1.000
_cell.length_b   1.000
_cell.length_c   1.000
_cell.angle_alpha   90.00
_cell.angle_beta   90.00
_cell.angle_gamma   90.00
#
_symmetry.space_group_name_H-M   'P 1'
#
loop_
_entity.id
_entity.type
_entity.pdbx_description
1 polymer ?
#
loop_
_entity_poly.entity_id
_entity_poly.type
_entity_poly.pdbx_seq_one_letter_code
_entity_poly.pdbx_strand_id
1 'polypeptide(L)'
;MIDITRETPKEKMIEFTAEFFAARLVLGQSHRASSQEIARARKMNDSLTSFLFGGGYAPNLAHLGQMPQNADGSFIAVIGQDGILPLAGKDGNYRVSGEAIKSVMASHYSEWLQTWG
;
A
#
# COMPACT_ATOMS: atom_id res chain seq x y z
N MET A 1 18.54 2.84 -28.01
CA MET A 1 18.68 2.07 -26.77
C MET A 1 18.34 3.04 -25.66
N ILE A 2 17.11 3.01 -25.15
CA ILE A 2 16.66 3.96 -24.12
C ILE A 2 17.26 3.48 -22.81
N ASP A 3 17.98 4.35 -22.14
CA ASP A 3 18.64 4.12 -20.86
C ASP A 3 17.57 3.91 -19.78
N ILE A 4 17.26 2.64 -19.49
CA ILE A 4 16.37 2.24 -18.40
C ILE A 4 17.26 2.17 -17.16
N THR A 5 17.23 3.16 -16.26
CA THR A 5 17.53 3.03 -14.80
C THR A 5 17.84 4.37 -14.11
N ARG A 6 17.01 5.40 -14.31
CA ARG A 6 16.87 6.46 -13.31
C ARG A 6 15.41 6.65 -12.98
N GLU A 7 14.88 5.74 -12.17
CA GLU A 7 13.64 5.99 -11.44
C GLU A 7 13.80 7.32 -10.71
N THR A 8 12.93 8.26 -11.04
CA THR A 8 12.92 9.57 -10.42
C THR A 8 12.56 9.41 -8.93
N PRO A 9 13.02 10.30 -8.04
CA PRO A 9 12.63 10.28 -6.63
C PRO A 9 11.12 10.25 -6.40
N LYS A 10 10.35 10.79 -7.37
CA LYS A 10 8.89 10.78 -7.37
C LYS A 10 8.30 9.39 -7.62
N GLU A 11 8.85 8.63 -8.57
CA GLU A 11 8.40 7.26 -8.87
C GLU A 11 8.69 6.32 -7.69
N LYS A 12 9.87 6.44 -7.08
CA LYS A 12 10.21 5.69 -5.85
C LYS A 12 9.26 5.98 -4.70
N MET A 13 8.86 7.24 -4.54
CA MET A 13 7.89 7.62 -3.50
C MET A 13 6.51 7.01 -3.74
N ILE A 14 6.07 6.93 -5.00
CA ILE A 14 4.82 6.27 -5.38
C ILE A 14 4.88 4.78 -5.00
N GLU A 15 5.95 4.09 -5.37
CA GLU A 15 6.14 2.66 -5.07
C GLU A 15 6.19 2.39 -3.57
N PHE A 16 6.99 3.16 -2.81
CA PHE A 16 7.08 2.99 -1.36
C PHE A 16 5.74 3.26 -0.66
N THR A 17 5.02 4.28 -1.11
CA THR A 17 3.71 4.59 -0.51
C THR A 17 2.67 3.53 -0.89
N ALA A 18 2.69 3.04 -2.13
CA ALA A 18 1.82 1.95 -2.58
C ALA A 18 2.08 0.65 -1.83
N GLU A 19 3.36 0.26 -1.65
CA GLU A 19 3.77 -0.92 -0.87
C GLU A 19 3.37 -0.79 0.59
N PHE A 20 3.48 0.40 1.17
CA PHE A 20 3.02 0.66 2.52
C PHE A 20 1.51 0.40 2.67
N PHE A 21 0.68 0.94 1.78
CA PHE A 21 -0.76 0.71 1.82
C PHE A 21 -1.14 -0.75 1.56
N ALA A 22 -0.50 -1.39 0.57
CA ALA A 22 -0.70 -2.80 0.27
C ALA A 22 -0.36 -3.69 1.47
N ALA A 23 0.78 -3.46 2.12
CA ALA A 23 1.19 -4.18 3.32
C ALA A 23 0.17 -4.01 4.45
N ARG A 24 -0.34 -2.79 4.69
CA ARG A 24 -1.36 -2.57 5.74
C ARG A 24 -2.69 -3.23 5.43
N LEU A 25 -3.07 -3.28 4.16
CA LEU A 25 -4.26 -4.01 3.73
C LEU A 25 -4.14 -5.51 4.04
N VAL A 26 -3.00 -6.11 3.70
CA VAL A 26 -2.71 -7.52 3.97
C VAL A 26 -2.71 -7.81 5.47
N LEU A 27 -2.06 -6.96 6.27
CA LEU A 27 -2.04 -7.12 7.73
C LEU A 27 -3.42 -6.95 8.37
N GLY A 28 -4.23 -6.02 7.85
CA GLY A 28 -5.61 -5.81 8.31
C GLY A 28 -6.53 -7.00 8.03
N GLN A 29 -6.17 -7.88 7.08
CA GLN A 29 -6.93 -9.07 6.68
C GLN A 29 -6.00 -10.27 6.54
N SER A 30 -5.16 -10.51 7.55
CA SER A 30 -4.08 -11.50 7.47
C SER A 30 -4.56 -12.93 7.25
N HIS A 31 -5.80 -13.26 7.60
CA HIS A 31 -6.39 -14.58 7.40
C HIS A 31 -6.53 -14.98 5.92
N ARG A 32 -6.43 -14.01 5.00
CA ARG A 32 -6.48 -14.22 3.54
C ARG A 32 -5.11 -14.40 2.90
N ALA A 33 -4.05 -13.98 3.59
CA ALA A 33 -2.69 -14.06 3.09
C ALA A 33 -2.02 -15.34 3.56
N SER A 34 -1.05 -15.81 2.79
CA SER A 34 -0.16 -16.87 3.23
C SER A 34 0.78 -16.37 4.34
N SER A 35 1.36 -17.29 5.11
CA SER A 35 2.34 -16.94 6.14
C SER A 35 3.52 -16.14 5.57
N GLN A 36 3.90 -16.39 4.32
CA GLN A 36 4.96 -15.65 3.63
C GLN A 36 4.54 -14.22 3.29
N GLU A 37 3.34 -14.03 2.76
CA GLU A 37 2.78 -12.71 2.47
C GLU A 37 2.59 -11.88 3.74
N ILE A 38 2.11 -12.51 4.83
CA ILE A 38 2.00 -11.86 6.14
C ILE A 38 3.38 -11.42 6.63
N ALA A 39 4.41 -12.28 6.53
CA ALA A 39 5.76 -11.94 6.96
C ALA A 39 6.35 -10.79 6.13
N ARG A 40 6.13 -10.80 4.81
CA ARG A 40 6.51 -9.70 3.92
C ARG A 40 5.80 -8.40 4.32
N ALA A 41 4.48 -8.45 4.48
CA ALA A 41 3.67 -7.29 4.81
C ALA A 41 4.12 -6.66 6.15
N ARG A 42 4.44 -7.47 7.17
CA ARG A 42 5.03 -6.94 8.43
C ARG A 42 6.35 -6.22 8.17
N LYS A 43 7.28 -6.90 7.48
CA LYS A 43 8.62 -6.34 7.19
C LYS A 43 8.52 -5.03 6.41
N MET A 44 7.68 -4.98 5.38
CA MET A 44 7.50 -3.79 4.54
C MET A 44 6.77 -2.69 5.30
N ASN A 45 5.71 -3.00 6.03
CA ASN A 45 5.02 -2.03 6.88
C ASN A 45 5.99 -1.35 7.86
N ASP A 46 6.82 -2.11 8.57
CA ASP A 46 7.72 -1.57 9.59
C ASP A 46 8.85 -0.73 8.98
N SER A 47 9.43 -1.23 7.89
CA SER A 47 10.52 -0.55 7.19
C SER A 47 10.04 0.76 6.55
N LEU A 48 8.88 0.72 5.89
CA LEU A 48 8.30 1.88 5.20
C LEU A 48 7.70 2.87 6.18
N THR A 49 7.13 2.43 7.31
CA THR A 49 6.69 3.33 8.38
C THR A 49 7.85 4.21 8.85
N SER A 50 9.01 3.60 9.11
CA SER A 50 10.22 4.33 9.54
C SER A 50 10.71 5.31 8.47
N PHE A 51 10.74 4.87 7.20
CA PHE A 51 11.12 5.73 6.07
C PHE A 51 10.18 6.92 5.89
N LEU A 52 8.86 6.69 5.92
CA LEU A 52 7.83 7.72 5.75
C LEU A 52 7.83 8.71 6.91
N PHE A 53 8.00 8.24 8.15
CA PHE A 53 8.19 9.14 9.30
C PHE A 53 9.45 10.01 9.15
N GLY A 54 10.58 9.42 8.76
CA GLY A 54 11.82 10.16 8.47
C GLY A 54 11.66 11.19 7.33
N GLY A 55 10.76 10.93 6.39
CA GLY A 55 10.38 11.83 5.30
C GLY A 55 9.36 12.92 5.69
N GLY A 56 8.92 12.97 6.95
CA GLY A 56 7.96 13.97 7.45
C GLY A 56 6.49 13.64 7.19
N TYR A 57 6.15 12.37 6.98
CA TYR A 57 4.77 11.90 6.85
C TYR A 57 4.25 11.32 8.17
N ALA A 58 2.92 11.20 8.28
CA ALA A 58 2.22 10.61 9.41
C ALA A 58 1.55 9.27 9.00
N PRO A 59 2.34 8.20 8.75
CA PRO A 59 1.81 6.93 8.29
C PRO A 59 0.83 6.28 9.27
N ASN A 60 0.90 6.57 10.58
CA ASN A 60 -0.08 6.11 11.56
C ASN A 60 -1.52 6.64 11.33
N LEU A 61 -1.67 7.77 10.61
CA LEU A 61 -2.95 8.37 10.22
C LEU A 61 -3.31 8.11 8.73
N ALA A 62 -2.51 7.31 8.05
CA ALA A 62 -2.76 6.93 6.66
C ALA A 62 -4.07 6.14 6.55
N HIS A 63 -4.82 6.40 5.49
CA HIS A 63 -6.09 5.74 5.25
C HIS A 63 -6.26 5.40 3.78
N LEU A 64 -6.86 4.24 3.56
CA LEU A 64 -7.57 3.90 2.33
C LEU A 64 -9.02 4.35 2.54
N GLY A 65 -9.76 4.61 1.46
CA GLY A 65 -11.20 4.88 1.60
C GLY A 65 -11.92 3.79 2.39
N GLN A 66 -13.08 4.13 2.96
CA GLN A 66 -13.81 3.22 3.86
C GLN A 66 -14.08 1.88 3.18
N MET A 67 -13.61 0.79 3.82
CA MET A 67 -13.99 -0.57 3.46
C MET A 67 -15.50 -0.74 3.66
N PRO A 68 -16.29 -1.11 2.64
CA PRO A 68 -17.70 -1.42 2.84
C PRO A 68 -17.80 -2.68 3.71
N GLN A 69 -18.68 -2.66 4.71
CA GLN A 69 -18.75 -3.71 5.74
C GLN A 69 -19.22 -5.09 5.25
N ASN A 70 -19.68 -5.25 4.01
CA ASN A 70 -20.16 -6.53 3.44
C ASN A 70 -19.77 -6.66 1.96
N ALA A 71 -18.48 -6.54 1.71
CA ALA A 71 -17.89 -6.32 0.40
C ALA A 71 -17.38 -7.60 -0.27
N ASP A 72 -18.21 -8.63 -0.44
CA ASP A 72 -17.76 -9.89 -1.08
C ASP A 72 -17.21 -9.67 -2.52
N GLY A 73 -17.58 -8.56 -3.18
CA GLY A 73 -16.96 -8.09 -4.44
C GLY A 73 -16.26 -6.72 -4.36
N SER A 74 -16.22 -6.07 -3.20
CA SER A 74 -15.77 -4.66 -3.10
C SER A 74 -14.31 -4.49 -2.67
N PHE A 75 -13.57 -5.58 -2.44
CA PHE A 75 -12.14 -5.47 -2.13
C PHE A 75 -11.28 -5.08 -3.34
N ILE A 76 -11.65 -5.47 -4.56
CA ILE A 76 -11.05 -4.90 -5.78
C ILE A 76 -11.31 -3.39 -5.82
N ALA A 77 -12.49 -2.95 -5.38
CA ALA A 77 -12.81 -1.52 -5.30
C ALA A 77 -11.98 -0.81 -4.20
N VAL A 78 -11.62 -1.48 -3.11
CA VAL A 78 -10.72 -0.92 -2.05
C VAL A 78 -9.25 -0.91 -2.49
N ILE A 79 -8.78 -1.95 -3.18
CA ILE A 79 -7.40 -2.04 -3.69
C ILE A 79 -7.17 -1.07 -4.85
N GLY A 80 -8.22 -0.69 -5.58
CA GLY A 80 -8.21 0.35 -6.60
C GLY A 80 -8.54 1.76 -6.06
N GLN A 81 -8.69 1.94 -4.74
CA GLN A 81 -8.87 3.27 -4.16
C GLN A 81 -7.53 3.94 -3.87
N ASP A 82 -7.51 5.25 -4.08
CA ASP A 82 -6.33 6.05 -3.80
C ASP A 82 -6.05 6.09 -2.30
N GLY A 83 -4.79 5.90 -1.95
CA GLY A 83 -4.29 6.03 -0.58
C GLY A 83 -3.92 7.47 -0.28
N ILE A 84 -4.29 7.94 0.91
CA ILE A 84 -3.97 9.29 1.38
C ILE A 84 -3.04 9.19 2.58
N LEU A 85 -1.83 9.72 2.42
CA LEU A 85 -0.78 9.76 3.43
C LEU A 85 -0.61 11.21 3.95
N PRO A 86 -1.04 11.52 5.18
CA PRO A 86 -0.91 12.88 5.72
C PRO A 86 0.54 13.30 5.97
N LEU A 87 0.81 14.60 5.93
CA LEU A 87 2.06 15.19 6.39
C LEU A 87 2.06 15.35 7.91
N ALA A 88 3.20 15.10 8.55
CA ALA A 88 3.33 15.26 9.99
C ALA A 88 3.38 16.74 10.36
N GLY A 89 2.46 17.18 11.23
CA GLY A 89 2.44 18.53 11.81
C GLY A 89 2.21 19.66 10.79
N LYS A 90 1.65 19.35 9.61
CA LYS A 90 1.37 20.29 8.54
C LYS A 90 0.04 19.96 7.87
N ASP A 91 -0.60 20.98 7.31
CA ASP A 91 -1.74 20.78 6.41
C ASP A 91 -1.24 20.27 5.06
N GLY A 92 -1.72 19.10 4.65
CA GLY A 92 -1.40 18.52 3.35
C GLY A 92 -1.28 17.01 3.39
N ASN A 93 -1.53 16.39 2.24
CA ASN A 93 -1.48 14.95 2.07
C ASN A 93 -0.74 14.58 0.79
N TYR A 94 -0.06 13.44 0.82
CA TYR A 94 0.44 12.76 -0.36
C TYR A 94 -0.56 11.71 -0.81
N ARG A 95 -0.96 11.77 -2.07
CA ARG A 95 -1.92 10.85 -2.68
C ARG A 95 -1.17 9.85 -3.56
N VAL A 96 -1.40 8.56 -3.32
CA VAL A 96 -0.98 7.49 -4.21
C VAL A 96 -2.20 6.90 -4.89
N SER A 97 -2.09 6.60 -6.19
CA SER A 97 -3.22 6.04 -6.93
C SER A 97 -3.52 4.61 -6.49
N GLY A 98 -4.79 4.25 -6.52
CA GLY A 98 -5.23 2.88 -6.26
C GLY A 98 -4.66 1.89 -7.27
N GLU A 99 -4.49 2.28 -8.53
CA GLU A 99 -3.84 1.40 -9.52
C GLU A 99 -2.38 1.06 -9.15
N ALA A 100 -1.64 1.98 -8.52
CA ALA A 100 -0.30 1.66 -8.02
C ALA A 100 -0.35 0.65 -6.86
N ILE A 101 -1.28 0.84 -5.92
CA ILE A 101 -1.51 -0.09 -4.81
C ILE A 101 -1.91 -1.47 -5.34
N LYS A 102 -2.83 -1.52 -6.30
CA LYS A 102 -3.27 -2.73 -6.99
C LYS A 102 -2.15 -3.45 -7.71
N SER A 103 -1.26 -2.71 -8.39
CA SER A 103 -0.09 -3.28 -9.04
C SER A 103 0.85 -3.96 -8.04
N VAL A 104 1.06 -3.35 -6.87
CA VAL A 104 1.86 -3.96 -5.80
C VAL A 104 1.18 -5.21 -5.25
N MET A 105 -0.12 -5.14 -4.97
CA MET A 105 -0.90 -6.30 -4.52
C MET A 105 -0.78 -7.47 -5.51
N ALA A 106 -0.94 -7.22 -6.81
CA ALA A 106 -0.81 -8.24 -7.86
C ALA A 106 0.60 -8.86 -7.93
N SER A 107 1.63 -8.07 -7.62
CA SER A 107 3.03 -8.49 -7.75
C SER A 107 3.57 -9.21 -6.52
N HIS A 108 3.04 -8.91 -5.34
CA HIS A 108 3.65 -9.32 -4.06
C HIS A 108 2.71 -10.00 -3.08
N TYR A 109 1.41 -9.90 -3.31
CA TYR A 109 0.35 -10.41 -2.43
C TYR A 109 -0.72 -11.15 -3.26
N SER A 110 -0.27 -12.01 -4.18
CA SER A 110 -1.13 -12.71 -5.12
C SER A 110 -2.03 -13.76 -4.47
N GLU A 111 -1.61 -14.45 -3.43
CA GLU A 111 -2.46 -15.41 -2.71
C GLU A 111 -3.57 -14.68 -1.93
N TRP A 112 -3.23 -13.54 -1.32
CA TRP A 112 -4.22 -12.65 -0.71
C TRP A 112 -5.29 -12.21 -1.73
N LEU A 113 -4.90 -11.98 -2.98
CA LEU A 113 -5.83 -11.68 -4.08
C LEU A 113 -6.58 -12.92 -4.58
N GLN A 114 -5.94 -14.09 -4.61
CA GLN A 114 -6.47 -15.35 -5.16
C GLN A 114 -7.33 -16.16 -4.19
N THR A 115 -7.42 -15.80 -2.91
CA THR A 115 -8.37 -16.43 -1.95
C THR A 115 -9.85 -16.28 -2.34
N TRP A 116 -10.13 -15.80 -3.55
CA TRP A 116 -11.40 -15.83 -4.26
C TRP A 116 -11.19 -16.28 -5.71
N GLY A 117 -11.13 -17.60 -5.89
CA GLY A 117 -11.48 -18.32 -7.11
C GLY A 117 -12.55 -19.34 -6.76
#